data_AF-A0A359AUF2-F1
#
_entry.id   AF-A0A359AUF2-F1
#
_cell.length_a   1.000
_cell.length_b   1.000
_cell.length_c   1.000
_cell.angle_alpha   90.00
_cell.angle_beta   90.00
_cell.angle_gamma   90.00
#
_symmetry.space_group_name_H-M   'P 1'
#
loop_
_entity.id
_entity.type
_entity.pdbx_description
1 polymer ?
#
loop_
_entity_poly.entity_id
_entity_poly.type
_entity_poly.pdbx_seq_one_letter_code
_entity_poly.pdbx_strand_id
1 'polypeptide(L)' 'MATVKVKFRPSTVKGKAGTIYYQLCHHRKNLQITTRIHLFPEQWDAERGKVVFLSDNEGSLRTYQHQ' A
#
# COMPACT_ATOMS: atom_id res chain seq x y z
N MET A 1 -17.24 -14.34 2.55
CA MET A 1 -16.20 -13.82 1.65
C MET A 1 -15.27 -12.91 2.44
N ALA A 2 -13.96 -13.09 2.30
CA ALA A 2 -12.96 -12.19 2.88
C ALA A 2 -12.53 -11.19 1.79
N THR A 3 -12.42 -9.92 2.13
CA THR A 3 -11.99 -8.86 1.22
C THR A 3 -10.74 -8.21 1.77
N VAL A 4 -9.70 -8.10 0.95
CA VAL A 4 -8.48 -7.37 1.28
C VAL A 4 -8.54 -6.02 0.59
N LYS A 5 -8.36 -4.94 1.35
CA LYS A 5 -8.19 -3.57 0.82
C LYS A 5 -6.79 -3.07 1.14
N VAL A 6 -6.13 -2.50 0.14
CA VAL A 6 -4.85 -1.81 0.36
C VAL A 6 -5.14 -0.36 0.71
N LYS A 7 -4.51 0.15 1.76
CA LYS A 7 -4.66 1.54 2.19
C LYS A 7 -3.33 2.15 2.59
N PHE A 8 -3.18 3.42 2.30
CA PHE A 8 -2.04 4.22 2.73
C PHE A 8 -2.42 5.08 3.93
N ARG A 9 -1.55 5.08 4.94
CA ARG A 9 -1.60 6.02 6.05
C ARG A 9 -0.43 6.99 5.88
N PRO A 10 -0.67 8.27 5.52
CA PRO A 10 0.40 9.26 5.46
C PRO A 10 0.99 9.48 6.86
N SER A 11 2.27 9.85 6.93
CA SER A 11 2.89 10.25 8.19
C SER A 11 2.29 11.57 8.67
N THR A 12 2.13 11.71 9.99
CA THR A 12 1.73 12.99 10.60
C THR A 12 2.84 14.04 10.49
N VAL A 13 4.10 13.62 10.29
CA VAL A 13 5.24 14.52 10.13
C VAL A 13 5.40 14.88 8.65
N LYS A 14 5.34 16.17 8.33
CA LYS A 14 5.61 16.68 6.97
C LYS A 14 6.98 16.19 6.48
N GLY A 15 7.03 15.65 5.27
CA GLY A 15 8.26 15.14 4.66
C GLY A 15 8.72 13.77 5.16
N LYS A 16 7.93 13.06 5.99
CA LYS A 16 8.20 11.66 6.33
C LYS A 16 7.33 10.70 5.54
N ALA A 17 7.91 9.55 5.20
CA ALA A 17 7.18 8.46 4.58
C ALA A 17 6.04 7.96 5.50
N GLY A 18 4.88 7.74 4.91
CA GLY A 18 3.76 7.03 5.51
C GLY A 18 3.92 5.52 5.38
N THR A 19 2.90 4.77 5.79
CA THR A 19 2.93 3.29 5.81
C THR A 19 1.73 2.71 5.09
N ILE A 20 1.96 1.66 4.29
CA ILE A 20 0.89 0.85 3.71
C ILE A 20 0.39 -0.17 4.73
N TYR A 21 -0.93 -0.33 4.78
CA TYR A 21 -1.56 -1.40 5.56
C TYR A 21 -2.62 -2.10 4.72
N TYR A 22 -2.77 -3.39 4.98
CA TYR A 22 -3.90 -4.17 4.45
C TYR A 22 -5.03 -4.13 5.46
N GLN A 23 -6.23 -3.83 4.97
CA GLN A 23 -7.46 -4.01 5.72
C GLN A 23 -8.15 -5.28 5.24
N LEU A 24 -8.13 -6.30 6.09
CA LEU A 24 -8.85 -7.54 5.87
C LEU A 24 -10.24 -7.43 6.49
N CYS A 25 -11.28 -7.48 5.65
CA CYS A 25 -12.67 -7.52 6.07
C CYS A 25 -13.20 -8.94 5.93
N HIS A 26 -13.54 -9.60 7.05
CA HIS A 26 -14.12 -10.93 7.04
C HIS A 26 -15.18 -11.05 8.15
N HIS A 27 -16.41 -11.45 7.81
CA HIS A 27 -17.48 -11.68 8.79
C HIS A 27 -17.71 -10.50 9.76
N ARG A 28 -17.81 -9.28 9.24
CA ARG A 28 -17.90 -8.01 10.00
C ARG A 28 -16.68 -7.68 10.88
N LYS A 29 -15.64 -8.50 10.89
CA LYS A 29 -14.36 -8.19 11.52
C LYS A 29 -13.48 -7.44 10.53
N ASN A 30 -12.90 -6.34 10.99
CA ASN A 30 -11.87 -5.60 10.29
C ASN A 30 -10.53 -5.87 10.99
N LEU A 31 -9.57 -6.43 10.25
CA LEU A 31 -8.21 -6.61 10.72
C LEU A 31 -7.29 -5.69 9.92
N GLN A 32 -6.46 -4.93 10.62
CA GLN A 32 -5.41 -4.13 10.00
C GLN A 32 -4.09 -4.88 10.12
N ILE A 33 -3.47 -5.18 8.97
CA ILE A 33 -2.13 -5.76 8.89
C ILE A 33 -1.20 -4.64 8.46
N THR A 34 -0.38 -4.17 9.40
CA THR A 34 0.65 -3.17 9.11
C THR A 34 1.79 -3.81 8.34
N THR A 35 2.21 -3.19 7.26
CA THR A 35 3.40 -3.62 6.52
C THR A 35 4.59 -2.76 6.91
N ARG A 36 5.80 -3.21 6.58
CA ARG A 36 7.02 -2.40 6.69
C ARG A 36 7.28 -1.55 5.44
N ILE A 37 6.29 -1.45 4.56
CA ILE A 37 6.39 -0.67 3.32
C ILE A 37 6.16 0.79 3.67
N HIS A 38 7.22 1.58 3.52
CA HIS A 38 7.19 3.02 3.71
C HIS A 38 7.19 3.72 2.36
N LEU A 39 6.20 4.59 2.14
CA LEU A 39 6.04 5.35 0.90
C LEU A 39 5.82 6.82 1.22
N PHE A 40 6.37 7.69 0.38
CA PHE A 40 6.00 9.09 0.40
C PHE A 40 4.59 9.28 -0.19
N PRO A 41 3.84 10.32 0.25
CA PRO A 41 2.50 10.60 -0.29
C PRO A 41 2.48 10.71 -1.82
N GLU A 42 3.55 11.20 -2.43
CA GLU A 42 3.71 11.36 -3.88
C GLU A 42 3.87 10.01 -4.61
N GLN A 43 4.23 8.94 -3.90
CA GLN A 43 4.42 7.59 -4.43
C GLN A 43 3.16 6.73 -4.30
N TRP A 44 2.04 7.26 -3.82
CA TRP A 44 0.80 6.53 -3.62
C TRP A 44 -0.35 7.11 -4.46
N ASP A 45 -0.89 6.30 -5.35
CA ASP A 45 -2.12 6.59 -6.09
C ASP A 45 -3.32 6.14 -5.25
N ALA A 46 -3.99 7.09 -4.61
CA ALA A 46 -5.17 6.82 -3.80
C ALA A 46 -6.39 6.39 -4.65
N GLU A 47 -6.45 6.79 -5.92
CA GLU A 47 -7.56 6.43 -6.82
C GLU A 47 -7.43 4.99 -7.31
N ARG A 48 -6.20 4.58 -7.65
CA ARG A 48 -5.92 3.23 -8.14
C ARG A 48 -5.56 2.24 -7.03
N GLY A 49 -5.25 2.73 -5.84
CA GLY A 49 -4.74 1.92 -4.73
C GLY A 49 -3.39 1.27 -5.07
N LYS A 50 -2.55 1.98 -5.83
CA LYS A 50 -1.29 1.47 -6.38
C LYS A 50 -0.14 2.39 -6.04
N VAL A 51 1.06 1.83 -6.03
CA VAL A 51 2.29 2.62 -5.91
C VAL A 51 2.58 3.27 -7.26
N VAL A 52 2.84 4.57 -7.26
CA VAL A 52 3.33 5.33 -8.42
C VAL A 52 4.83 5.40 -8.32
N PHE A 53 5.51 4.96 -9.37
CA PHE A 53 6.94 5.13 -9.51
C PHE A 53 7.18 6.40 -10.31
N LEU A 54 7.85 7.37 -9.69
CA LEU A 54 8.48 8.47 -10.42
C LEU A 54 9.70 7.84 -11.10
N SER A 55 9.59 7.57 -12.41
CA SER A 55 10.53 6.82 -13.26
C SER A 55 12.00 7.12 -12.92
N ASP A 56 12.77 6.15 -12.43
CA ASP A 56 13.75 5.39 -13.23
C ASP A 56 14.13 4.08 -12.51
N ASN A 57 13.21 3.12 -12.40
CA ASN A 57 13.61 1.73 -12.12
C ASN A 57 12.50 0.73 -12.52
N GLU A 58 12.32 0.57 -13.83
CA GLU A 58 11.51 -0.46 -14.50
C GLU A 58 12.12 -1.87 -14.31
N GLY A 59 12.43 -2.27 -13.07
CA GLY A 59 13.22 -3.48 -12.81
C GLY A 59 12.61 -4.51 -11.85
N SER A 60 11.65 -4.15 -10.98
CA SER A 60 11.43 -4.98 -9.77
C SER A 60 9.99 -5.33 -9.38
N LEU A 61 9.02 -5.29 -10.31
CA LEU A 61 7.64 -5.71 -10.00
C LEU A 61 7.02 -6.76 -10.94
N ARG A 62 7.82 -7.52 -11.69
CA ARG A 62 7.31 -8.70 -12.42
C ARG A 62 7.26 -10.00 -11.63
N THR A 63 7.64 -10.01 -10.34
CA THR A 63 7.86 -11.28 -9.62
C THR A 63 6.67 -11.78 -8.76
N TYR A 64 5.55 -11.06 -8.66
CA TYR A 64 4.42 -11.48 -7.80
C TYR A 64 3.12 -11.74 -8.56
N GLN A 65 3.17 -12.40 -9.72
CA GLN A 65 1.95 -12.81 -10.45
C GLN A 65 1.88 -14.29 -10.86
N HIS A 66 2.76 -15.17 -10.38
CA HIS A 66 2.61 -16.62 -10.57
C HIS A 66 2.83 -17.36 -9.26
N GLN A 67 1.73 -17.64 -8.55
CA GLN A 67 1.60 -18.84 -7.73
C GLN A 67 0.15 -19.30 -7.74
#